data_AF-A0A502G891-F1
#
_entry.id   AF-A0A502G891-F1
#
_cell.length_a   1.000
_cell.length_b   1.000
_cell.length_c   1.000
_cell.angle_alpha   90.00
_cell.angle_beta   90.00
_cell.angle_gamma   90.00
#
_symmetry.space_group_name_H-M   'P 1'
#
loop_
_entity.id
_entity.type
_entity.pdbx_description
1 polymer ?
#
loop_
_entity_poly.entity_id
_entity_poly.type
_entity_poly.pdbx_seq_one_letter_code
_entity_poly.pdbx_strand_id
1 'polypeptide(L)'
;MARTMTVDLGDELREFIDSLVKSGDYRTQSEVLREALRLLREKQAESHLQTLRDLLAEGVSSGTPETWDKDTFLQRVKGKASLHERD
;
A
#
# COMPACT_ATOMS: atom_id res chain seq x y z
N MET A 1 -23.28 -2.60 18.68
CA MET A 1 -22.99 -4.03 18.97
C MET A 1 -21.63 -4.37 18.36
N ALA A 2 -20.77 -5.10 19.06
CA ALA A 2 -19.53 -5.59 18.47
C ALA A 2 -19.87 -6.58 17.35
N ARG A 3 -19.31 -6.37 16.15
CA ARG A 3 -19.52 -7.26 15.01
C ARG A 3 -18.53 -8.41 15.13
N THR A 4 -19.03 -9.63 15.31
CA THR A 4 -18.21 -10.84 15.28
C THR A 4 -17.86 -11.19 13.84
N MET A 5 -16.61 -11.57 13.62
CA MET A 5 -16.11 -12.01 12.33
C MET A 5 -15.39 -13.35 12.54
N THR A 6 -15.79 -14.36 11.78
CA THR A 6 -15.10 -15.66 11.78
C THR A 6 -14.08 -15.66 10.66
N VAL A 7 -12.85 -16.03 10.98
CA VAL A 7 -11.72 -16.07 10.03
C VAL A 7 -11.00 -17.39 10.20
N ASP A 8 -10.56 -17.97 9.08
CA ASP A 8 -9.66 -19.12 9.10
C ASP A 8 -8.23 -18.63 8.82
N LEU A 9 -7.29 -19.00 9.68
CA LEU A 9 -5.92 -18.49 9.70
C LEU A 9 -4.88 -19.55 9.32
N GLY A 10 -5.30 -20.80 9.13
CA GLY A 10 -4.38 -21.94 9.06
C GLY A 10 -3.75 -22.27 10.41
N ASP A 11 -2.99 -23.37 10.46
CA ASP A 11 -2.53 -23.96 11.72
C ASP A 11 -1.34 -23.21 12.33
N GLU A 12 -0.37 -22.78 11.50
CA GLU A 12 0.80 -22.03 11.97
C GLU A 12 0.43 -20.74 12.70
N LEU A 13 -0.48 -19.93 12.13
CA LEU A 13 -0.93 -18.69 12.76
C LEU A 13 -1.81 -18.95 13.99
N ARG A 14 -2.57 -20.06 14.01
CA ARG A 14 -3.34 -20.47 15.19
C ARG A 14 -2.42 -20.78 16.35
N GLU A 15 -1.40 -21.59 16.13
CA GLU A 15 -0.40 -21.95 17.16
C GLU A 15 0.35 -20.73 17.67
N PHE A 16 0.74 -19.83 16.76
CA PHE A 16 1.38 -18.57 17.13
C PHE A 16 0.49 -17.70 18.03
N ILE A 17 -0.77 -17.46 17.64
CA ILE A 17 -1.71 -16.67 18.43
C ILE A 17 -1.97 -17.33 19.79
N ASP A 18 -2.13 -18.65 19.83
CA ASP A 18 -2.33 -19.37 21.08
C ASP A 18 -1.11 -19.26 22.01
N SER A 19 0.12 -19.24 21.46
CA SER A 19 1.33 -19.02 22.25
C SER A 19 1.37 -17.63 22.89
N LEU A 20 0.91 -16.59 22.17
CA LEU A 20 0.83 -15.21 22.66
C LEU A 20 -0.26 -15.02 23.73
N VAL A 21 -1.36 -15.77 23.65
CA VAL A 21 -2.37 -15.76 24.70
C VAL A 21 -1.86 -16.52 25.93
N LYS A 22 -1.16 -17.65 25.72
CA LYS A 22 -0.57 -18.45 26.81
C LYS A 22 0.56 -17.73 27.55
N SER A 23 1.32 -16.85 26.89
CA SER A 23 2.34 -16.02 27.56
C SER A 23 1.73 -15.02 28.54
N GLY A 24 0.45 -14.71 28.39
CA GLY A 24 -0.28 -13.74 29.21
C GLY A 24 -0.21 -12.31 28.70
N ASP A 25 0.50 -12.06 27.59
CA ASP A 25 0.58 -10.74 26.96
C ASP A 25 -0.77 -10.28 26.39
N TYR A 26 -1.63 -11.24 26.02
CA TYR A 26 -2.96 -11.00 25.48
C TYR A 26 -4.01 -11.85 26.20
N ARG A 27 -5.20 -11.29 26.46
CA ARG A 27 -6.29 -12.02 27.13
C ARG A 27 -7.13 -12.87 26.18
N THR A 28 -7.17 -12.51 24.89
CA THR A 28 -7.97 -13.21 23.88
C THR A 28 -7.30 -13.20 22.52
N GLN A 29 -7.60 -14.20 21.68
CA GLN A 29 -7.16 -14.25 20.28
C GLN A 29 -7.63 -13.00 19.49
N SER A 30 -8.83 -12.48 19.81
CA SER A 30 -9.34 -11.27 19.16
C SER A 30 -8.55 -10.01 19.51
N GLU A 31 -7.90 -9.94 20.68
CA GLU A 31 -6.99 -8.84 21.01
C GLU A 31 -5.73 -8.91 20.14
N VAL A 32 -5.13 -10.10 20.01
CA VAL A 32 -3.97 -10.33 19.13
C VAL A 32 -4.27 -9.91 17.70
N LEU A 33 -5.41 -10.35 17.15
CA LEU A 33 -5.81 -10.02 15.78
C LEU A 33 -6.03 -8.52 15.56
N ARG A 34 -6.61 -7.82 16.53
CA ARG A 34 -6.81 -6.37 16.44
C ARG A 34 -5.48 -5.63 16.40
N GLU A 35 -4.54 -6.03 17.25
CA GLU A 35 -3.21 -5.42 17.29
C GLU A 35 -2.42 -5.70 16.01
N ALA A 36 -2.43 -6.94 15.53
CA ALA A 36 -1.80 -7.32 14.27
C ALA A 36 -2.33 -6.50 13.07
N LEU A 37 -3.66 -6.31 12.99
CA LEU A 37 -4.28 -5.50 11.94
C LEU A 37 -3.96 -4.01 12.07
N ARG A 38 -3.81 -3.51 13.30
CA ARG A 38 -3.38 -2.12 13.54
C ARG A 38 -1.96 -1.90 13.03
N LEU A 39 -1.03 -2.79 13.39
CA LEU A 39 0.35 -2.76 12.91
C LEU A 39 0.44 -2.88 11.39
N LEU A 40 -0.36 -3.77 10.78
CA LEU A 40 -0.43 -3.90 9.33
C LEU A 40 -0.87 -2.59 8.65
N ARG A 41 -1.90 -1.94 9.20
CA ARG A 41 -2.40 -0.66 8.69
C ARG A 41 -1.34 0.44 8.81
N GLU A 42 -0.63 0.51 9.93
CA GLU A 42 0.45 1.49 10.16
C GLU A 42 1.58 1.28 9.14
N LYS A 43 2.05 0.03 8.96
CA LYS A 43 3.06 -0.32 7.96
C LYS A 43 2.64 0.03 6.53
N GLN A 44 1.37 -0.22 6.17
CA GLN A 44 0.86 0.14 4.85
C GLN A 44 0.82 1.66 4.64
N ALA A 45 0.40 2.42 5.66
CA ALA A 45 0.39 3.88 5.59
C ALA A 45 1.81 4.45 5.42
N GLU A 46 2.78 3.93 6.17
CA GLU A 46 4.19 4.32 6.04
C GLU A 46 4.75 3.98 4.66
N SER A 47 4.46 2.79 4.13
CA SER A 47 4.90 2.38 2.80
C SER A 47 4.35 3.29 1.71
N HIS A 48 3.07 3.66 1.76
CA HIS A 48 2.48 4.57 0.78
C HIS A 48 3.10 5.97 0.85
N LEU A 49 3.35 6.49 2.05
CA LEU A 49 4.04 7.76 2.23
C LEU A 49 5.46 7.70 1.67
N GLN A 50 6.17 6.58 1.85
CA GLN A 50 7.49 6.42 1.28
C GLN A 50 7.45 6.42 -0.25
N THR A 51 6.53 5.67 -0.87
CA THR A 51 6.34 5.69 -2.33
C THR A 51 6.06 7.10 -2.84
N LEU A 52 5.23 7.88 -2.15
CA LEU A 52 4.97 9.27 -2.54
C LEU A 52 6.21 10.16 -2.43
N ARG A 53 7.01 9.98 -1.38
CA ARG A 53 8.28 10.71 -1.21
C ARG A 53 9.27 10.38 -2.31
N ASP A 54 9.36 9.10 -2.69
CA ASP A 54 10.27 8.65 -3.74
C ASP A 54 9.86 9.23 -5.12
N LEU A 55 8.57 9.21 -5.44
CA LEU A 55 8.06 9.83 -6.68
C LEU A 55 8.27 11.35 -6.71
N LEU A 56 8.14 12.03 -5.58
CA LEU A 56 8.45 13.46 -5.48
C LEU A 56 9.95 13.71 -5.65
N ALA A 57 10.81 12.90 -5.04
CA ALA A 57 12.26 13.01 -5.19
C ALA A 57 12.69 12.77 -6.64
N GLU A 58 12.11 11.75 -7.29
CA GLU A 58 12.29 11.49 -8.72
C GLU A 58 11.90 12.72 -9.55
N GLY A 59 10.71 13.26 -9.32
CA GLY A 59 10.22 14.46 -10.00
C GLY A 59 11.11 15.69 -9.79
N VAL A 60 11.57 15.94 -8.57
CA VAL A 60 12.50 17.05 -8.26
C VAL A 60 13.87 16.83 -8.93
N SER A 61 14.35 15.59 -8.98
CA SER A 61 15.63 15.25 -9.61
C SER A 61 15.56 15.18 -11.14
N SER A 62 14.36 15.21 -11.72
CA SER A 62 14.13 15.04 -13.18
C SER A 62 14.63 16.21 -14.04
N GLY A 63 15.07 17.30 -13.43
CA GLY A 63 15.66 18.45 -14.10
C GLY A 63 14.84 19.73 -13.93
N THR A 64 15.14 20.74 -14.74
CA THR A 64 14.42 22.02 -14.70
C THR A 64 13.00 21.86 -15.26
N PRO A 65 11.97 22.31 -14.53
CA PRO A 65 10.60 22.31 -15.04
C PRO A 65 10.48 23.14 -16.32
N GLU A 66 9.88 22.55 -17.35
CA GLU A 66 9.57 23.24 -18.60
C GLU A 66 8.13 23.79 -18.56
N THR A 67 7.87 24.83 -19.35
CA THR A 67 6.51 25.35 -19.52
C THR A 67 5.63 24.29 -20.17
N TRP A 68 4.54 23.90 -19.50
CA TRP A 68 3.64 22.86 -19.96
C TRP A 68 2.37 23.45 -20.59
N ASP A 69 2.14 23.15 -21.86
CA ASP A 69 0.91 23.46 -22.59
C ASP A 69 0.12 22.18 -22.89
N LYS A 70 -1.16 22.17 -22.51
CA LYS A 70 -2.02 20.99 -22.58
C LYS A 70 -2.28 20.56 -24.02
N ASP A 71 -2.59 21.50 -24.90
CA ASP A 71 -3.01 21.19 -26.27
C ASP A 71 -1.83 20.66 -27.10
N THR A 72 -0.66 21.29 -26.95
CA THR A 72 0.60 20.84 -27.55
C THR A 72 1.01 19.45 -27.04
N PHE A 73 0.85 19.20 -25.74
CA PHE A 73 1.11 17.89 -25.15
C PHE A 73 0.21 16.79 -25.74
N LEU A 74 -1.10 17.04 -25.83
CA LEU A 74 -2.06 16.07 -26.35
C LEU A 74 -1.85 15.78 -27.84
N GLN A 75 -1.51 16.78 -28.65
CA GLN A 75 -1.16 16.57 -30.06
C GLN A 75 0.07 15.66 -30.19
N ARG A 76 1.11 15.89 -29.38
CA ARG A 76 2.33 15.07 -29.37
C ARG A 76 2.06 13.62 -28.97
N VAL A 77 1.24 13.38 -27.94
CA VAL A 77 0.90 12.02 -27.47
C VAL A 77 0.08 11.27 -28.52
N LYS A 78 -0.93 11.92 -29.12
CA LYS A 78 -1.73 11.32 -30.20
C LYS A 78 -0.89 10.97 -31.43
N GLY A 79 0.06 11.84 -31.80
CA GLY A 79 1.00 11.56 -32.88
C GLY A 79 1.86 10.31 -32.62
N LYS A 80 2.39 10.16 -31.39
CA LYS A 80 3.16 8.97 -30.99
C LYS A 80 2.33 7.68 -30.98
N ALA A 81 1.07 7.73 -30.54
CA ALA A 81 0.18 6.57 -30.54
C ALA A 81 -0.12 6.08 -31.98
N SER A 82 -0.34 7.00 -32.92
CA SER A 82 -0.60 6.67 -34.34
C SER A 82 0.60 6.11 -35.11
N LEU A 83 1.82 6.26 -34.58
CA LEU A 83 3.04 5.68 -35.13
C LEU A 83 3.25 4.22 -34.66
N HIS A 84 2.71 3.85 -33.49
CA HIS A 84 2.82 2.50 -32.94
C HIS A 84 1.78 1.52 -33.50
N GLU A 85 0.71 2.01 -34.15
CA GLU A 85 -0.30 1.21 -34.84
C GLU A 85 0.07 0.81 -36.28
N ARG A 86 1.24 1.24 -36.77
CA ARG A 86 1.72 0.97 -38.15
C ARG A 86 2.93 0.04 -38.23
N ASP A 87 3.31 -0.57 -37.11
CA ASP A 87 4.26 -1.69 -37.00
C ASP A 87 3.49 -2.96 -36.60
#